data_AF-S4NVA5-F1
#
_entry.id   AF-S4NVA5-F1
#
_cell.length_a   1.000
_cell.length_b   1.000
_cell.length_c   1.000
_cell.angle_alpha   90.00
_cell.angle_beta   90.00
_cell.angle_gamma   90.00
#
_symmetry.space_group_name_H-M   'P 1'
#
loop_
_entity.id
_entity.type
_entity.pdbx_description
1 polymer ?
#
loop_
_entity_poly.entity_id
_entity_poly.type
_entity_poly.pdbx_seq_one_letter_code
_entity_poly.pdbx_strand_id
1 'polypeptide(L)'
;MFVANRVAEICENTQSSSWRYVPTNLNPADLISRGIDANRLRDSTLWWNGPEFLLQEQHNWPTLNSNIVQELPELKVHSSIIEPNLIIFENHSNFTKLSRCFSYVLR
;
A
#
# COMPACT_ATOMS: atom_id res chain seq x y z
N MET A 1 9.42 12.48 3.93
CA MET A 1 8.36 12.25 4.92
C MET A 1 7.03 12.49 4.21
N PHE A 2 6.37 11.45 3.68
CA PHE A 2 5.16 11.63 2.87
C PHE A 2 4.13 10.51 3.04
N VAL A 3 4.56 9.24 2.99
CA VAL A 3 3.62 8.10 3.10
C VAL A 3 3.18 7.84 4.54
N ALA A 4 4.14 7.73 5.48
CA ALA A 4 3.84 7.41 6.88
C ALA A 4 2.90 8.44 7.54
N ASN A 5 3.10 9.74 7.27
CA ASN A 5 2.24 10.80 7.80
C ASN A 5 0.81 10.70 7.27
N ARG A 6 0.63 10.41 5.97
CA ARG A 6 -0.71 10.27 5.37
C ARG A 6 -1.41 9.00 5.83
N VAL A 7 -0.67 7.90 6.00
CA VAL A 7 -1.22 6.66 6.56
C VAL A 7 -1.66 6.90 8.01
N ALA A 8 -0.84 7.59 8.82
CA ALA A 8 -1.20 7.96 10.18
C ALA A 8 -2.47 8.81 10.21
N GLU A 9 -2.55 9.86 9.40
CA GLU A 9 -3.72 10.72 9.28
C GLU A 9 -4.99 9.93 8.89
N ILE A 10 -4.90 9.02 7.90
CA ILE A 10 -6.03 8.20 7.48
C ILE A 10 -6.48 7.26 8.61
N CYS A 11 -5.53 6.61 9.29
CA CYS A 11 -5.82 5.71 10.41
C CYS A 11 -6.36 6.45 11.65
N GLU A 12 -5.97 7.69 11.87
CA GLU A 12 -6.44 8.52 12.98
C GLU A 12 -7.85 9.07 12.73
N ASN A 13 -8.15 9.42 11.48
CA ASN A 13 -9.44 10.00 11.09
C ASN A 13 -10.50 8.98 10.64
N THR A 14 -10.15 7.71 10.46
CA THR A 14 -11.09 6.69 9.96
C THR A 14 -10.93 5.36 10.69
N GLN A 15 -12.02 4.60 10.79
CA GLN A 15 -11.97 3.24 11.33
C GLN A 15 -11.72 2.25 10.20
N SER A 16 -10.78 1.32 10.40
CA SER A 16 -10.48 0.26 9.44
C SER A 16 -11.70 -0.62 9.13
N SER A 17 -12.59 -0.80 10.11
CA SER A 17 -13.88 -1.50 9.96
C SER A 17 -14.85 -0.81 9.00
N SER A 18 -14.63 0.47 8.67
CA SER A 18 -15.42 1.24 7.70
C SER A 18 -14.83 1.19 6.28
N TRP A 19 -13.61 0.68 6.11
CA TRP A 19 -12.99 0.57 4.79
C TRP A 19 -13.66 -0.55 4.00
N ARG A 20 -13.87 -0.32 2.70
CA ARG A 20 -14.53 -1.26 1.79
C ARG A 20 -13.78 -1.33 0.48
N TYR A 21 -13.86 -2.50 -0.15
CA TYR A 21 -13.28 -2.73 -1.47
C TYR A 21 -14.11 -2.04 -2.54
N VAL A 22 -13.43 -1.38 -3.48
CA VAL A 22 -14.02 -0.89 -4.72
C VAL A 22 -13.38 -1.67 -5.87
N PRO A 23 -14.17 -2.35 -6.73
CA PRO A 23 -13.66 -3.01 -7.90
C PRO A 23 -12.81 -2.07 -8.77
N THR A 24 -11.70 -2.56 -9.31
CA THR A 24 -10.73 -1.74 -10.06
C THR A 24 -11.38 -0.96 -11.21
N ASN A 25 -12.31 -1.59 -11.94
CA ASN A 25 -13.06 -0.97 -13.04
C ASN A 25 -14.09 0.08 -12.58
N LEU A 26 -14.42 0.11 -11.29
CA LEU A 26 -15.37 1.03 -10.66
C LEU A 26 -14.67 2.05 -9.74
N ASN A 27 -13.33 2.07 -9.70
CA ASN A 27 -12.57 3.06 -8.94
C ASN A 27 -12.37 4.32 -9.78
N PRO A 28 -13.00 5.46 -9.46
CA PRO A 28 -12.80 6.69 -10.23
C PRO A 28 -11.35 7.19 -10.20
N ALA A 29 -10.62 6.95 -9.10
CA ALA A 29 -9.23 7.37 -8.98
C ALA A 29 -8.31 6.69 -10.02
N ASP A 30 -8.65 5.48 -10.47
CA ASP A 30 -7.91 4.76 -11.50
C ASP A 30 -7.94 5.48 -12.85
N LEU A 31 -8.99 6.24 -13.16
CA LEU A 31 -9.08 6.98 -14.43
C LEU A 31 -7.96 8.01 -14.55
N ILE A 32 -7.70 8.75 -13.47
CA ILE A 32 -6.65 9.77 -13.44
C ILE A 32 -5.28 9.14 -13.32
N SER A 33 -5.10 8.16 -12.43
CA SER A 33 -3.79 7.53 -12.21
C SER A 33 -3.28 6.77 -13.44
N ARG A 34 -4.17 6.28 -14.32
CA ARG A 34 -3.84 5.61 -15.59
C ARG A 34 -3.70 6.57 -16.79
N GLY A 35 -4.06 7.84 -16.63
CA GLY A 35 -3.90 8.86 -17.68
C GLY A 35 -5.03 8.90 -18.72
N ILE A 36 -6.27 9.14 -18.28
CA ILE A 36 -7.41 9.43 -19.16
C ILE A 36 -7.26 10.79 -19.88
N ASP A 37 -7.75 10.87 -21.12
CA ASP A 37 -7.87 12.13 -21.87
C ASP A 37 -8.85 13.10 -21.20
N ALA A 38 -8.57 14.40 -21.28
CA ALA A 38 -9.37 15.44 -20.62
C ALA A 38 -10.81 15.51 -21.14
N ASN A 39 -11.06 15.29 -22.44
CA ASN A 39 -12.42 15.29 -22.98
C ASN A 39 -13.19 14.07 -22.49
N ARG A 40 -12.52 12.91 -22.45
CA ARG A 40 -13.12 11.68 -21.90
C ARG A 40 -13.40 11.79 -20.40
N LEU A 41 -12.55 12.48 -19.66
CA LEU A 41 -12.77 12.76 -18.24
C LEU A 41 -13.97 13.69 -18.03
N ARG A 42 -14.08 14.75 -18.84
CA ARG A 42 -15.22 15.68 -18.79
C ARG A 42 -16.55 14.94 -18.89
N ASP A 43 -16.61 13.94 -19.77
CA ASP A 43 -17.83 13.19 -20.04
C ASP A 43 -17.96 11.90 -19.16
N SER A 44 -17.07 11.70 -18.18
CA SER A 44 -17.03 10.50 -17.33
C SER A 44 -18.05 10.55 -16.19
N THR A 45 -19.13 9.77 -16.32
CA THR A 45 -20.10 9.59 -15.23
C THR A 45 -19.48 8.96 -13.99
N LEU A 46 -18.56 8.01 -14.16
CA LEU A 46 -17.89 7.35 -13.04
C LEU A 46 -17.08 8.34 -12.17
N TRP A 47 -16.44 9.33 -12.79
CA TRP A 47 -15.67 10.34 -12.04
C TRP A 47 -16.57 11.32 -11.31
N TRP A 48 -17.61 11.83 -11.99
CA TRP A 48 -18.46 12.90 -11.45
C TRP A 48 -19.56 12.41 -10.52
N ASN A 49 -20.15 11.25 -10.81
CA ASN A 49 -21.26 10.67 -10.05
C ASN A 49 -20.82 9.54 -9.12
N GLY A 50 -19.61 9.01 -9.31
CA GLY A 50 -19.14 7.82 -8.62
C GLY A 50 -19.75 6.53 -9.19
N PRO A 51 -19.40 5.38 -8.60
CA PRO A 51 -19.94 4.09 -9.01
C PRO A 51 -21.36 3.86 -8.49
N GLU A 52 -22.21 3.33 -9.38
CA GLU A 52 -23.67 3.17 -9.16
C GLU A 52 -24.01 2.38 -7.88
N PHE A 53 -23.19 1.40 -7.49
CA PHE A 53 -23.47 0.57 -6.31
C PHE A 53 -23.49 1.38 -5.00
N LEU A 54 -22.86 2.55 -4.95
CA LEU A 54 -22.91 3.42 -3.76
C LEU A 54 -24.30 4.02 -3.54
N LEU A 55 -25.14 4.07 -4.58
CA LEU A 55 -26.52 4.51 -4.49
C LEU A 55 -27.46 3.38 -4.02
N GLN A 56 -26.97 2.15 -4.00
CA GLN A 56 -27.72 0.98 -3.55
C GLN A 56 -27.50 0.72 -2.07
N GLU A 57 -28.37 -0.10 -1.48
CA GLU A 57 -28.18 -0.56 -0.11
C GLU A 57 -26.87 -1.34 0.07
N GLN A 58 -26.27 -1.23 1.25
CA GLN A 58 -24.94 -1.80 1.56
C GLN A 58 -24.84 -3.31 1.28
N HIS A 59 -25.93 -4.05 1.39
CA HIS A 59 -25.96 -5.49 1.12
C HIS A 59 -25.73 -5.83 -0.37
N ASN A 60 -25.92 -4.87 -1.28
CA ASN A 60 -25.65 -4.99 -2.71
C ASN A 60 -24.25 -4.51 -3.10
N TRP A 61 -23.46 -4.00 -2.15
CA TRP A 61 -22.13 -3.51 -2.44
C TRP A 61 -21.19 -4.66 -2.80
N PRO A 62 -20.17 -4.41 -3.64
CA PRO A 62 -19.22 -5.42 -4.04
C PRO A 62 -18.42 -5.93 -2.82
N THR A 63 -18.38 -7.25 -2.66
CA THR A 63 -17.53 -7.91 -1.69
C THR A 63 -16.21 -8.32 -2.33
N LEU A 64 -15.12 -8.17 -1.58
CA LEU A 64 -13.83 -8.67 -2.03
C LEU A 64 -13.85 -10.21 -2.02
N ASN A 65 -13.69 -10.84 -3.18
CA ASN A 65 -13.47 -12.27 -3.24
C ASN A 65 -12.08 -12.57 -2.64
N SER A 66 -12.05 -13.34 -1.54
CA SER A 66 -10.83 -13.65 -0.79
C SER A 66 -9.73 -14.30 -1.65
N ASN A 67 -10.11 -14.96 -2.74
CA ASN A 67 -9.18 -15.60 -3.69
C ASN A 67 -8.30 -14.59 -4.46
N ILE A 68 -8.67 -13.31 -4.53
CA ILE A 68 -7.90 -12.25 -5.24
C ILE A 68 -6.74 -11.73 -4.38
N VAL A 69 -6.81 -11.88 -3.05
CA VAL A 69 -5.81 -11.35 -2.10
C VAL A 69 -4.46 -12.08 -2.20
N GLN A 70 -4.45 -13.30 -2.73
CA GLN A 70 -3.24 -14.13 -2.79
C GLN A 70 -2.17 -13.62 -3.77
N GLU A 71 -2.52 -12.68 -4.65
CA GLU A 71 -1.65 -12.13 -5.72
C GLU A 71 -1.31 -10.64 -5.53
N LEU A 72 -1.35 -10.09 -4.32
CA LEU A 72 -0.87 -8.72 -4.07
C LEU A 72 0.68 -8.68 -4.19
N PRO A 73 1.26 -8.02 -5.22
CA PRO A 73 2.73 -7.99 -5.41
C PRO A 73 3.45 -7.23 -4.29
N GLU A 74 2.72 -6.37 -3.58
CA GLU A 74 3.22 -5.50 -2.53
C GLU A 74 3.27 -6.19 -1.15
N LEU A 75 2.64 -7.36 -1.00
CA LEU A 75 2.98 -8.30 0.07
C LEU A 75 4.29 -9.01 -0.30
N LYS A 76 5.37 -8.23 -0.48
CA LYS A 76 6.67 -8.77 -0.10
C LYS A 76 6.57 -8.98 1.40
N VAL A 77 6.28 -10.22 1.80
CA VAL A 77 6.66 -10.68 3.13
C VAL A 77 8.13 -10.29 3.24
N HIS A 78 8.43 -9.20 3.92
CA HIS A 78 9.78 -8.97 4.41
C HIS A 78 9.99 -10.05 5.47
N SER A 79 10.24 -11.27 4.99
CA SER A 79 10.95 -12.25 5.77
C SER A 79 12.33 -11.63 5.92
N SER A 80 12.53 -10.91 7.01
CA SER A 80 13.87 -10.65 7.49
C SER A 80 14.48 -12.02 7.66
N ILE A 81 15.38 -12.41 6.74
CA ILE A 81 16.26 -13.53 6.98
C ILE A 81 17.12 -13.06 8.14
N ILE A 82 16.81 -13.54 9.35
CA ILE A 82 17.72 -13.43 10.47
C ILE A 82 18.84 -14.39 10.11
N GLU A 83 19.80 -13.95 9.30
CA GLU A 83 21.06 -14.66 9.20
C GLU A 83 21.79 -14.43 10.52
N PRO A 84 22.01 -15.48 11.34
CA PRO A 84 22.64 -15.32 12.64
C PRO A 84 24.09 -14.80 12.57
N ASN A 85 24.65 -14.65 11.37
CA ASN A 85 26.04 -14.29 11.11
C ASN A 85 26.20 -13.06 10.19
N LEU A 86 25.24 -12.13 10.15
CA LEU A 86 25.34 -10.91 9.33
C LEU A 86 26.62 -10.10 9.63
N ILE A 87 27.15 -10.23 10.85
CA ILE A 87 28.41 -9.66 11.30
C ILE A 87 29.24 -10.76 11.96
N ILE A 88 30.27 -11.24 11.26
CA ILE A 88 31.23 -12.21 11.80
C ILE A 88 32.26 -11.45 12.62
N PHE A 89 32.02 -11.36 13.93
CA PHE A 89 32.89 -10.64 14.88
C PHE A 89 34.34 -11.14 14.85
N GLU A 90 34.56 -12.42 14.55
CA GLU A 90 35.89 -13.05 14.52
C GLU A 90 36.80 -12.51 13.40
N ASN A 91 36.23 -11.93 12.34
CA ASN A 91 37.00 -11.37 11.23
C ASN A 91 37.43 -9.90 11.43
N HIS A 92 37.08 -9.30 12.57
CA HIS A 92 37.38 -7.91 12.87
C HIS A 92 38.41 -7.78 13.99
N SER A 93 39.67 -7.59 13.63
CA SER A 93 40.76 -7.27 14.58
C SER A 93 40.74 -5.83 15.09
N ASN A 94 39.77 -5.01 14.67
CA ASN A 94 39.71 -3.59 15.00
C ASN A 94 38.27 -3.14 15.29
N PHE A 95 38.05 -2.66 16.52
CA PHE A 95 36.75 -2.19 17.01
C PHE A 95 36.17 -1.04 16.19
N THR A 96 37.00 -0.14 15.67
CA THR A 96 36.54 0.99 14.84
C THR A 96 36.01 0.52 13.49
N LYS A 97 36.60 -0.54 12.89
CA LYS A 97 36.06 -1.14 11.66
C LYS A 97 34.70 -1.81 11.92
N LEU A 98 34.58 -2.53 13.04
CA LEU A 98 33.32 -3.14 13.46
C LEU A 98 32.23 -2.08 13.70
N SER A 99 32.57 -1.01 14.42
CA SER A 99 31.66 0.11 14.70
C SER A 99 31.14 0.76 13.41
N ARG A 100 32.00 0.90 12.39
CA ARG A 100 31.59 1.40 11.06
C ARG A 100 30.62 0.46 10.36
N CYS A 101 30.86 -0.86 10.37
CA CYS A 101 29.93 -1.84 9.80
C CYS A 101 28.56 -1.78 10.51
N PHE A 102 28.54 -1.70 11.84
CA PHE A 102 27.29 -1.51 12.61
C PHE A 102 26.57 -0.22 12.23
N SER A 103 27.30 0.89 12.12
CA SER A 103 26.72 2.18 11.72
C SER A 103 26.15 2.20 10.29
N TYR A 104 26.62 1.31 9.42
CA TYR A 104 26.13 1.15 8.05
C TYR A 104 24.89 0.26 7.98
N VAL A 105 24.84 -0.81 8.78
CA VAL A 105 23.68 -1.73 8.86
C VAL A 105 22.48 -1.09 9.56
N LEU A 106 22.71 -0.21 10.54
CA LEU A 106 21.66 0.47 11.31
C LEU A 106 21.19 1.80 10.69
N ARG A 107 21.64 2.15 9.48
CA ARG A 107 21.24 3.37 8.77
C ARG A 107 20.11 3.09 7.79
#